data_AF-A0A8H7Q7P3-F1
#
_entry.id   AF-A0A8H7Q7P3-F1
#
_cell.length_a   1.000
_cell.length_b   1.000
_cell.length_c   1.000
_cell.angle_alpha   90.00
_cell.angle_beta   90.00
_cell.angle_gamma   90.00
#
_symmetry.space_group_name_H-M   'P 1'
#
loop_
_entity.id
_entity.type
_entity.pdbx_description
1 polymer ?
#
loop_
_entity_poly.entity_id
_entity_poly.type
_entity_poly.pdbx_seq_one_letter_code
_entity_poly.pdbx_strand_id
1 'polypeptide(L)'
;MESQRMERANQERIRHTRNISQDSTASISSEHLTSEHGTEHYFQQVSSTRYKHQHTAISMQLIEATRIVLFALSNIHRGIRQCLSYTANEKLSTAFGRALYESDAATQSLIQVLDRMDHATPQRAGPLSNELVAAAGSAVTSIRKIIQLLQSQLKTLMQASDIMFTRNLLLHIHGAASNVRIAFETISALPSYNNASTPKTAFAPSPSRSTHKSPATAYPPVPPPLQSTSSTPTSSHALPQAGGGFSGPIPEKIAIMNRGRSHSEHSTSTMQSFALAPQTSWERDLQLYNHINIATAAVLNVVDLLNSCFEHSPLPDGAPAAFEKRFKDLLRQVQHAADMSRRLQNTLQTVIASRSTDGNESSVAPNKEHSRKFWEDTNACLLAIVSMMTLVKAVATQEDYSFPKSVKQGLSQVTRVTAEVARLWSNSSFAEEGYYLG
;
A
#
# COMPACT_ATOMS: atom_id res chain seq x y z
N MET A 1 -25.63 -2.75 -70.24
CA MET A 1 -24.54 -3.68 -69.86
C MET A 1 -23.34 -2.99 -69.21
N GLU A 2 -23.06 -1.71 -69.46
CA GLU A 2 -21.94 -1.00 -68.81
C GLU A 2 -22.15 -0.70 -67.32
N SER A 3 -23.39 -0.43 -66.89
CA SER A 3 -23.69 -0.13 -65.48
C SER A 3 -23.44 -1.35 -64.55
N GLN A 4 -23.66 -2.59 -65.03
CA GLN A 4 -23.32 -3.80 -64.27
C GLN A 4 -21.82 -4.12 -64.24
N ARG A 5 -21.03 -3.63 -65.20
CA ARG A 5 -19.57 -3.77 -65.17
C ARG A 5 -18.92 -2.80 -64.19
N MET A 6 -19.49 -1.60 -64.06
CA MET A 6 -18.99 -0.59 -63.12
C MET A 6 -19.30 -0.96 -61.65
N GLU A 7 -20.45 -1.58 -61.37
CA GLU A 7 -20.80 -2.08 -60.04
C GLU A 7 -19.88 -3.22 -59.56
N ARG A 8 -19.52 -4.15 -60.48
CA ARG A 8 -18.59 -5.25 -60.17
C ARG A 8 -17.17 -4.75 -59.92
N ALA A 9 -16.69 -3.79 -60.71
CA ALA A 9 -15.38 -3.19 -60.51
C ALA A 9 -15.27 -2.44 -59.16
N ASN A 10 -16.37 -1.83 -58.68
CA ASN A 10 -16.40 -1.14 -57.40
C ASN A 10 -16.44 -2.12 -56.21
N GLN A 11 -17.18 -3.24 -56.32
CA GLN A 11 -17.18 -4.30 -55.31
C GLN A 11 -15.85 -5.04 -55.19
N GLU A 12 -15.09 -5.16 -56.27
CA GLU A 12 -13.76 -5.78 -56.26
C GLU A 12 -12.70 -4.85 -55.65
N ARG A 13 -12.85 -3.53 -55.83
CA ARG A 13 -12.03 -2.52 -55.14
C ARG A 13 -12.25 -2.52 -53.62
N ILE A 14 -13.50 -2.68 -53.17
CA ILE A 14 -13.85 -2.73 -51.73
C ILE A 14 -13.37 -4.04 -51.07
N ARG A 15 -13.19 -5.12 -51.84
CA ARG A 15 -12.61 -6.38 -51.33
C ARG A 15 -11.08 -6.34 -51.23
N HIS A 16 -10.40 -5.59 -52.09
CA HIS A 16 -8.94 -5.50 -52.06
C HIS A 16 -8.35 -4.50 -51.05
N THR A 17 -9.15 -3.58 -50.48
CA THR A 17 -8.70 -2.68 -49.40
C THR A 17 -8.80 -3.28 -47.99
N ARG A 18 -9.34 -4.49 -47.84
CA ARG A 18 -9.55 -5.12 -46.51
C ARG A 18 -8.42 -6.04 -46.03
N ASN A 19 -7.41 -6.32 -46.85
CA ASN A 19 -6.31 -7.24 -46.53
C ASN A 19 -4.92 -6.62 -46.78
N ILE A 20 -4.69 -5.38 -46.36
CA ILE A 20 -3.33 -4.82 -46.28
C ILE A 20 -2.97 -4.73 -44.79
N SER A 21 -1.95 -5.52 -44.44
CA SER A 21 -1.44 -5.86 -43.12
C SER A 21 -1.42 -4.71 -42.10
N GLN A 22 -2.09 -4.95 -40.96
CA GLN A 22 -1.81 -4.34 -39.66
C GLN A 22 -0.93 -5.24 -38.77
N ASP A 23 -0.20 -6.19 -39.35
CA ASP A 23 0.83 -6.93 -38.62
C ASP A 23 2.14 -6.13 -38.64
N SER A 24 2.40 -5.39 -37.55
CA SER A 24 3.77 -5.22 -36.98
C SER A 24 3.84 -4.28 -35.76
N THR A 25 2.76 -3.61 -35.32
CA THR A 25 2.84 -2.74 -34.12
C THR A 25 2.11 -3.27 -32.88
N ALA A 26 1.26 -4.29 -33.03
CA ALA A 26 0.52 -4.89 -31.91
C ALA A 26 1.30 -6.00 -31.17
N SER A 27 2.37 -6.55 -31.77
CA SER A 27 3.11 -7.67 -31.16
C SER A 27 3.85 -7.25 -29.88
N ILE A 28 4.32 -6.01 -29.78
CA ILE A 28 5.03 -5.53 -28.60
C ILE A 28 4.04 -5.29 -27.45
N SER A 29 2.80 -4.87 -27.71
CA SER A 29 1.79 -4.63 -26.67
C SER A 29 1.14 -5.93 -26.16
N SER A 30 1.05 -6.97 -27.00
CA SER A 30 0.36 -8.21 -26.63
C SER A 30 1.22 -9.16 -25.78
N GLU A 31 2.53 -9.20 -25.97
CA GLU A 31 3.43 -9.93 -25.04
C GLU A 31 3.62 -9.16 -23.71
N HIS A 32 3.45 -7.83 -23.75
CA HIS A 32 3.73 -6.88 -22.68
C HIS A 32 2.74 -6.87 -21.51
N LEU A 33 1.58 -7.52 -21.66
CA LEU A 33 0.56 -7.72 -20.62
C LEU A 33 0.71 -9.07 -19.90
N THR A 34 1.40 -10.05 -20.51
CA THR A 34 1.37 -11.45 -20.06
C THR A 34 1.98 -11.69 -18.67
N SER A 35 3.03 -10.96 -18.31
CA SER A 35 3.73 -11.13 -17.03
C SER A 35 2.94 -10.57 -15.84
N GLU A 36 2.34 -9.39 -15.97
CA GLU A 36 1.50 -8.80 -14.91
C GLU A 36 0.21 -9.64 -14.73
N HIS A 37 -0.40 -10.09 -15.83
CA HIS A 37 -1.55 -11.00 -15.80
C HIS A 37 -1.20 -12.34 -15.13
N GLY A 38 0.00 -12.87 -15.35
CA GLY A 38 0.46 -14.11 -14.70
C GLY A 38 0.60 -13.98 -13.19
N THR A 39 1.19 -12.87 -12.71
CA THR A 39 1.32 -12.61 -11.27
C THR A 39 -0.03 -12.39 -10.60
N GLU A 40 -0.92 -11.62 -11.24
CA GLU A 40 -2.26 -11.34 -10.73
C GLU A 40 -3.13 -12.60 -10.69
N HIS A 41 -3.08 -13.40 -11.75
CA HIS A 41 -3.75 -14.71 -11.81
C HIS A 41 -3.24 -15.65 -10.71
N TYR A 42 -1.93 -15.70 -10.49
CA TYR A 42 -1.34 -16.50 -9.40
C TYR A 42 -1.89 -16.07 -8.02
N PHE A 43 -1.88 -14.78 -7.68
CA PHE A 43 -2.40 -14.31 -6.38
C PHE A 43 -3.93 -14.48 -6.25
N GLN A 44 -4.70 -14.36 -7.33
CA GLN A 44 -6.13 -14.68 -7.36
C GLN A 44 -6.40 -16.17 -7.14
N GLN A 45 -5.56 -17.04 -7.74
CA GLN A 45 -5.64 -18.48 -7.57
C GLN A 45 -5.31 -18.87 -6.11
N VAL A 46 -4.18 -18.41 -5.57
CA VAL A 46 -3.75 -18.67 -4.18
C VAL A 46 -4.78 -18.20 -3.15
N SER A 47 -5.41 -17.05 -3.36
CA SER A 47 -6.45 -16.53 -2.46
C SER A 47 -7.74 -17.37 -2.50
N SER A 48 -8.06 -17.96 -3.65
CA SER A 48 -9.20 -18.87 -3.84
C SER A 48 -8.91 -20.29 -3.32
N THR A 49 -7.65 -20.74 -3.41
CA THR A 49 -7.18 -22.03 -2.94
C THR A 49 -6.35 -21.91 -1.65
N ARG A 50 -6.97 -21.52 -0.53
CA ARG A 50 -6.38 -21.82 0.79
C ARG A 50 -6.47 -23.33 1.05
N TYR A 51 -5.43 -24.04 0.66
CA TYR A 51 -5.34 -25.50 0.74
C TYR A 51 -5.37 -26.03 2.19
N LYS A 52 -5.96 -27.22 2.32
CA LYS A 52 -5.95 -28.08 3.51
C LYS A 52 -4.49 -28.32 3.92
N HIS A 53 -4.18 -28.28 5.22
CA HIS A 53 -2.82 -28.29 5.79
C HIS A 53 -2.04 -29.56 5.40
N GLN A 54 -1.29 -29.53 4.28
CA GLN A 54 -0.45 -30.65 3.82
C GLN A 54 1.06 -30.38 3.88
N HIS A 55 1.48 -29.12 4.09
CA HIS A 55 2.88 -28.72 4.15
C HIS A 55 3.41 -28.60 5.58
N THR A 56 4.72 -28.78 5.74
CA THR A 56 5.42 -28.50 6.99
C THR A 56 5.48 -27.00 7.27
N ALA A 57 5.58 -26.59 8.53
CA ALA A 57 5.68 -25.18 8.92
C ALA A 57 6.87 -24.46 8.24
N ILE A 58 8.00 -25.16 8.06
CA ILE A 58 9.19 -24.63 7.38
C ILE A 58 8.91 -24.38 5.90
N SER A 59 8.28 -25.33 5.22
CA SER A 59 7.89 -25.16 3.81
C SER A 59 6.90 -24.00 3.64
N MET A 60 5.95 -23.85 4.56
CA MET A 60 4.98 -22.75 4.54
C MET A 60 5.66 -21.38 4.67
N GLN A 61 6.59 -21.24 5.61
CA GLN A 61 7.35 -19.99 5.78
C GLN A 61 8.22 -19.67 4.55
N LEU A 62 8.81 -20.69 3.94
CA LEU A 62 9.61 -20.52 2.73
C LEU A 62 8.76 -20.11 1.51
N ILE A 63 7.61 -20.75 1.31
CA ILE A 63 6.64 -20.40 0.27
C ILE A 63 6.21 -18.95 0.47
N GLU A 64 5.85 -18.57 1.69
CA GLU A 64 5.38 -17.21 1.99
C GLU A 64 6.47 -16.16 1.78
N ALA A 65 7.68 -16.40 2.26
CA ALA A 65 8.82 -15.52 2.01
C ALA A 65 9.09 -15.35 0.51
N THR A 66 8.92 -16.40 -0.28
CA THR A 66 9.14 -16.35 -1.73
C THR A 66 8.00 -15.62 -2.47
N ARG A 67 6.75 -15.73 -2.01
CA ARG A 67 5.64 -14.91 -2.50
C ARG A 67 5.85 -13.42 -2.25
N ILE A 68 6.43 -13.07 -1.10
CA ILE A 68 6.81 -11.68 -0.80
C ILE A 68 7.85 -11.16 -1.82
N VAL A 69 8.82 -11.99 -2.24
CA VAL A 69 9.77 -11.65 -3.31
C VAL A 69 9.07 -11.47 -4.66
N LEU A 70 8.15 -12.37 -5.02
CA LEU A 70 7.35 -12.26 -6.25
C LEU A 70 6.54 -10.95 -6.27
N PHE A 71 5.91 -10.61 -5.14
CA PHE A 71 5.17 -9.36 -4.98
C PHE A 71 6.07 -8.13 -5.10
N ALA A 72 7.27 -8.16 -4.50
CA ALA A 72 8.24 -7.08 -4.62
C ALA A 72 8.66 -6.82 -6.08
N LEU A 73 8.93 -7.87 -6.85
CA LEU A 73 9.27 -7.77 -8.27
C LEU A 73 8.09 -7.19 -9.09
N SER A 74 6.88 -7.67 -8.82
CA SER A 74 5.65 -7.20 -9.48
C SER A 74 5.37 -5.71 -9.21
N ASN A 75 5.58 -5.26 -7.97
CA ASN A 75 5.42 -3.85 -7.60
C ASN A 75 6.42 -2.94 -8.31
N ILE A 76 7.67 -3.38 -8.48
CA ILE A 76 8.68 -2.64 -9.24
C ILE A 76 8.28 -2.55 -10.71
N HIS A 77 7.80 -3.66 -11.30
CA HIS A 77 7.30 -3.66 -12.69
C HIS A 77 6.17 -2.64 -12.87
N ARG A 78 5.16 -2.67 -11.99
CA ARG A 78 4.02 -1.74 -12.04
C ARG A 78 4.46 -0.28 -11.87
N GLY A 79 5.28 0.00 -10.85
CA GLY A 79 5.77 1.35 -10.57
C GLY A 79 6.56 1.95 -11.75
N ILE A 80 7.44 1.14 -12.37
CA ILE A 80 8.22 1.59 -13.53
C ILE A 80 7.31 1.81 -14.73
N ARG A 81 6.42 0.86 -15.05
CA ARG A 81 5.49 1.01 -16.18
C ARG A 81 4.61 2.25 -16.06
N GLN A 82 4.06 2.49 -14.87
CA GLN A 82 3.28 3.70 -14.58
C GLN A 82 4.13 4.97 -14.70
N CYS A 83 5.41 4.94 -14.34
CA CYS A 83 6.29 6.08 -14.53
C CYS A 83 6.60 6.32 -16.02
N LEU A 84 6.85 5.25 -16.77
CA LEU A 84 7.17 5.33 -18.21
C LEU A 84 5.99 5.75 -19.06
N SER A 85 4.74 5.41 -18.70
CA SER A 85 3.55 5.80 -19.46
C SER A 85 3.36 7.31 -19.58
N TYR A 86 4.00 8.08 -18.70
CA TYR A 86 3.94 9.54 -18.67
C TYR A 86 5.31 10.19 -18.93
N THR A 87 6.28 9.42 -19.44
CA THR A 87 7.63 9.91 -19.74
C THR A 87 7.81 10.05 -21.26
N ALA A 88 8.15 11.26 -21.73
CA ALA A 88 8.34 11.52 -23.17
C ALA A 88 9.70 11.04 -23.73
N ASN A 89 10.59 10.53 -22.87
CA ASN A 89 11.94 10.12 -23.26
C ASN A 89 11.95 8.65 -23.73
N GLU A 90 11.96 8.44 -25.05
CA GLU A 90 11.98 7.12 -25.68
C GLU A 90 13.20 6.26 -25.30
N LYS A 91 14.36 6.88 -25.05
CA LYS A 91 15.57 6.15 -24.63
C LYS A 91 15.40 5.54 -23.25
N LEU A 92 14.81 6.29 -22.32
CA LEU A 92 14.46 5.77 -20.98
C LEU A 92 13.42 4.66 -21.10
N SER A 93 12.35 4.89 -21.88
CA SER A 93 11.29 3.90 -22.10
C SER A 93 11.84 2.59 -22.67
N THR A 94 12.74 2.67 -23.64
CA THR A 94 13.38 1.49 -24.26
C THR A 94 14.31 0.77 -23.27
N ALA A 95 15.13 1.51 -22.52
CA ALA A 95 16.08 0.92 -21.57
C ALA A 95 15.37 0.19 -20.42
N PHE A 96 14.38 0.82 -19.80
CA PHE A 96 13.58 0.18 -18.75
C PHE A 96 12.66 -0.90 -19.31
N GLY A 97 12.07 -0.71 -20.49
CA GLY A 97 11.27 -1.74 -21.16
C GLY A 97 12.05 -3.03 -21.39
N ARG A 98 13.29 -2.93 -21.85
CA ARG A 98 14.20 -4.08 -21.98
C ARG A 98 14.52 -4.72 -20.63
N ALA A 99 14.84 -3.92 -19.61
CA ALA A 99 15.15 -4.45 -18.28
C ALA A 99 13.96 -5.20 -17.65
N LEU A 100 12.73 -4.71 -17.86
CA LEU A 100 11.49 -5.36 -17.43
C LEU A 100 11.20 -6.65 -18.19
N TYR A 101 11.51 -6.69 -19.49
CA TYR A 101 11.36 -7.91 -20.29
C TYR A 101 12.37 -8.98 -19.87
N GLU A 102 13.63 -8.59 -19.63
CA GLU A 102 14.67 -9.52 -19.15
C GLU A 102 14.34 -10.10 -17.76
N SER A 103 13.64 -9.35 -16.90
CA SER A 103 13.20 -9.83 -15.58
C SER A 103 11.94 -10.69 -15.62
N ASP A 104 11.13 -10.64 -16.69
CA ASP A 104 9.92 -11.46 -16.81
C ASP A 104 10.22 -12.97 -16.79
N ALA A 105 11.36 -13.41 -17.34
CA ALA A 105 11.79 -14.81 -17.24
C ALA A 105 11.99 -15.26 -15.78
N ALA A 106 12.50 -14.37 -14.91
CA ALA A 106 12.65 -14.66 -13.49
C ALA A 106 11.28 -14.70 -12.78
N THR A 107 10.36 -13.80 -13.14
CA THR A 107 8.97 -13.81 -12.64
C THR A 107 8.27 -15.12 -12.99
N GLN A 108 8.33 -15.54 -14.25
CA GLN A 108 7.67 -16.77 -14.71
C GLN A 108 8.27 -18.02 -14.07
N SER A 109 9.60 -18.08 -13.97
CA SER A 109 10.28 -19.19 -13.26
C SER A 109 9.83 -19.28 -11.80
N LEU A 110 9.73 -18.12 -11.11
CA LEU A 110 9.29 -18.07 -9.72
C LEU A 110 7.85 -18.54 -9.54
N ILE A 111 6.92 -18.11 -10.42
CA ILE A 111 5.53 -18.56 -10.43
C ILE A 111 5.45 -20.07 -10.64
N GLN A 112 6.16 -20.61 -11.64
CA GLN A 112 6.12 -22.04 -11.94
C GLN A 112 6.63 -22.92 -10.80
N VAL A 113 7.66 -22.48 -10.06
CA VAL A 113 8.17 -23.22 -8.90
C VAL A 113 7.21 -23.10 -7.71
N LEU A 114 6.64 -21.91 -7.49
CA LEU A 114 5.62 -21.69 -6.46
C LEU A 114 4.37 -22.55 -6.69
N ASP A 115 3.84 -22.56 -7.91
CA ASP A 115 2.69 -23.40 -8.29
C ASP A 115 2.98 -24.88 -8.04
N ARG A 116 4.15 -25.38 -8.47
CA ARG A 116 4.54 -26.76 -8.22
C ARG A 116 4.66 -27.07 -6.73
N MET A 117 5.09 -26.10 -5.92
CA MET A 117 5.21 -26.26 -4.48
C MET A 117 3.86 -26.25 -3.78
N ASP A 118 2.94 -25.39 -4.20
CA ASP A 118 1.59 -25.29 -3.63
C ASP A 118 0.75 -26.56 -3.82
N HIS A 119 1.09 -27.37 -4.83
CA HIS A 119 0.45 -28.67 -5.11
C HIS A 119 1.34 -29.86 -4.71
N ALA A 120 2.51 -29.63 -4.10
CA ALA A 120 3.45 -30.69 -3.76
C ALA A 120 3.02 -31.44 -2.49
N THR A 121 3.17 -32.77 -2.50
CA THR A 121 3.07 -33.55 -1.27
C THR A 121 4.30 -33.32 -0.37
N PRO A 122 4.19 -33.51 0.96
CA PRO A 122 5.31 -33.27 1.88
C PRO A 122 6.60 -34.05 1.55
N GLN A 123 6.48 -35.19 0.86
CA GLN A 123 7.64 -35.99 0.42
C GLN A 123 8.40 -35.37 -0.77
N ARG A 124 7.74 -34.52 -1.58
CA ARG A 124 8.34 -33.84 -2.75
C ARG A 124 8.80 -32.41 -2.44
N ALA A 125 8.47 -31.89 -1.26
CA ALA A 125 8.74 -30.52 -0.83
C ALA A 125 10.24 -30.20 -0.65
N GLY A 126 11.05 -31.19 -0.27
CA GLY A 126 12.50 -31.02 -0.05
C GLY A 126 13.28 -30.49 -1.26
N PRO A 127 13.33 -31.20 -2.41
CA PRO A 127 14.05 -30.74 -3.60
C PRO A 127 13.46 -29.46 -4.19
N LEU A 128 12.14 -29.29 -4.12
CA LEU A 128 11.45 -28.08 -4.61
C LEU A 128 11.79 -26.85 -3.77
N SER A 129 12.09 -27.00 -2.48
CA SER A 129 12.52 -25.90 -1.60
C SER A 129 13.82 -25.25 -2.09
N ASN A 130 14.78 -26.07 -2.54
CA ASN A 130 16.05 -25.58 -3.10
C ASN A 130 15.84 -24.88 -4.45
N GLU A 131 14.98 -25.44 -5.31
CA GLU A 131 14.61 -24.83 -6.59
C GLU A 131 13.91 -23.48 -6.37
N LEU A 132 13.08 -23.37 -5.33
CA LEU A 132 12.38 -22.15 -4.98
C LEU A 132 13.31 -21.06 -4.47
N VAL A 133 14.28 -21.40 -3.62
CA VAL A 133 15.29 -20.44 -3.18
C VAL A 133 16.17 -19.98 -4.35
N ALA A 134 16.52 -20.88 -5.28
CA ALA A 134 17.28 -20.51 -6.48
C ALA A 134 16.46 -19.55 -7.38
N ALA A 135 15.18 -19.84 -7.61
CA ALA A 135 14.28 -18.98 -8.38
C ALA A 135 14.08 -17.61 -7.69
N ALA A 136 13.89 -17.59 -6.37
CA ALA A 136 13.80 -16.36 -5.58
C ALA A 136 15.09 -15.54 -5.68
N GLY A 137 16.27 -16.18 -5.62
CA GLY A 137 17.56 -15.53 -5.82
C GLY A 137 17.72 -14.90 -7.21
N SER A 138 17.22 -15.57 -8.25
CA SER A 138 17.17 -15.01 -9.61
C SER A 138 16.27 -13.77 -9.68
N ALA A 139 15.08 -13.83 -9.06
CA ALA A 139 14.17 -12.68 -8.99
C ALA A 139 14.78 -11.48 -8.23
N VAL A 140 15.44 -11.72 -7.08
CA VAL A 140 16.16 -10.68 -6.34
C VAL A 140 17.31 -10.08 -7.17
N THR A 141 17.99 -10.89 -7.97
CA THR A 141 19.03 -10.41 -8.89
C THR A 141 18.44 -9.51 -9.97
N SER A 142 17.27 -9.86 -10.52
CA SER A 142 16.54 -9.01 -11.46
C SER A 142 16.11 -7.67 -10.84
N ILE A 143 15.56 -7.69 -9.61
CA ILE A 143 15.23 -6.48 -8.83
C ILE A 143 16.47 -5.59 -8.72
N ARG A 144 17.62 -6.16 -8.34
CA ARG A 144 18.88 -5.40 -8.20
C ARG A 144 19.30 -4.73 -9.50
N LYS A 145 19.26 -5.44 -10.63
CA LYS A 145 19.61 -4.88 -11.95
C LYS A 145 18.71 -3.71 -12.33
N ILE A 146 17.41 -3.84 -12.10
CA ILE A 146 16.43 -2.77 -12.36
C ILE A 146 16.71 -1.54 -11.48
N ILE A 147 16.99 -1.74 -10.18
CA ILE A 147 17.33 -0.65 -9.26
C ILE A 147 18.65 0.02 -9.66
N GLN A 148 19.66 -0.72 -10.10
CA GLN A 148 20.92 -0.15 -10.59
C GLN A 148 20.72 0.70 -11.85
N LEU A 149 19.91 0.21 -12.79
CA LEU A 149 19.53 1.00 -13.97
C LEU A 149 18.82 2.29 -13.54
N LEU A 150 17.88 2.19 -12.60
CA LEU A 150 17.19 3.36 -12.07
C LEU A 150 18.13 4.36 -11.41
N GLN A 151 19.05 3.91 -10.56
CA GLN A 151 20.04 4.78 -9.94
C GLN A 151 20.87 5.52 -10.99
N SER A 152 21.27 4.84 -12.07
CA SER A 152 22.03 5.45 -13.17
C SER A 152 21.22 6.48 -13.99
N GLN A 153 19.90 6.30 -14.08
CA GLN A 153 19.01 7.13 -14.90
C GLN A 153 18.13 8.09 -14.09
N LEU A 154 18.24 8.10 -12.75
CA LEU A 154 17.30 8.81 -11.86
C LEU A 154 17.24 10.31 -12.18
N LYS A 155 18.39 10.95 -12.42
CA LYS A 155 18.46 12.38 -12.76
C LYS A 155 17.75 12.67 -14.08
N THR A 156 17.94 11.82 -15.09
CA THR A 156 17.27 11.93 -16.38
C THR A 156 15.77 11.70 -16.25
N LEU A 157 15.36 10.75 -15.40
CA LEU A 157 13.96 10.45 -15.13
C LEU A 157 13.26 11.64 -14.44
N MET A 158 13.89 12.23 -13.42
CA MET A 158 13.37 13.43 -12.74
C MET A 158 13.20 14.64 -13.67
N GLN A 159 13.98 14.71 -14.75
CA GLN A 159 13.88 15.78 -15.75
C GLN A 159 12.84 15.50 -16.84
N ALA A 160 12.55 14.22 -17.09
CA ALA A 160 11.68 13.78 -18.18
C ALA A 160 10.25 13.40 -17.71
N SER A 161 10.03 13.30 -16.41
CA SER A 161 8.78 12.81 -15.79
C SER A 161 8.30 13.77 -14.70
N ASP A 162 6.99 13.77 -14.43
CA ASP A 162 6.41 14.52 -13.32
C ASP A 162 6.97 14.04 -11.97
N ILE A 163 7.14 14.98 -11.04
CA ILE A 163 7.60 14.73 -9.67
C ILE A 163 6.70 13.74 -8.93
N MET A 164 5.39 13.74 -9.19
CA MET A 164 4.43 12.83 -8.56
C MET A 164 4.67 11.37 -8.97
N PHE A 165 4.91 11.10 -10.25
CA PHE A 165 5.19 9.75 -10.74
C PHE A 165 6.54 9.24 -10.26
N THR A 166 7.55 10.11 -10.24
CA THR A 166 8.88 9.75 -9.72
C THR A 166 8.83 9.46 -8.23
N ARG A 167 8.11 10.27 -7.44
CA ARG A 167 7.86 10.01 -6.02
C ARG A 167 7.12 8.68 -5.81
N ASN A 168 6.08 8.41 -6.60
CA ASN A 168 5.33 7.16 -6.50
C ASN A 168 6.21 5.96 -6.83
N LEU A 169 7.05 6.04 -7.86
CA LEU A 169 8.03 5.01 -8.20
C LEU A 169 9.00 4.74 -7.02
N LEU A 170 9.54 5.78 -6.39
CA LEU A 170 10.41 5.63 -5.22
C LEU A 170 9.72 4.92 -4.05
N LEU A 171 8.43 5.19 -3.82
CA LEU A 171 7.65 4.50 -2.79
C LEU A 171 7.47 3.01 -3.11
N HIS A 172 7.19 2.65 -4.36
CA HIS A 172 7.12 1.24 -4.79
C HIS A 172 8.44 0.51 -4.56
N ILE A 173 9.57 1.17 -4.87
CA ILE A 173 10.91 0.59 -4.69
C ILE A 173 11.26 0.45 -3.22
N HIS A 174 10.94 1.44 -2.41
CA HIS A 174 11.17 1.37 -0.96
C HIS A 174 10.36 0.23 -0.34
N GLY A 175 9.08 0.09 -0.70
CA GLY A 175 8.24 -1.04 -0.28
C GLY A 175 8.82 -2.38 -0.73
N ALA A 176 9.24 -2.48 -1.99
CA ALA A 176 9.86 -3.69 -2.53
C ALA A 176 11.18 -4.04 -1.80
N ALA A 177 12.02 -3.06 -1.47
CA ALA A 177 13.25 -3.27 -0.71
C ALA A 177 12.97 -3.80 0.71
N SER A 178 11.96 -3.23 1.39
CA SER A 178 11.50 -3.72 2.69
C SER A 178 11.00 -5.16 2.61
N ASN A 179 10.21 -5.49 1.57
CA ASN A 179 9.69 -6.84 1.36
C ASN A 179 10.80 -7.86 1.09
N VAL A 180 11.79 -7.51 0.26
CA VAL A 180 12.97 -8.38 0.01
C VAL A 180 13.74 -8.61 1.32
N ARG A 181 13.88 -7.59 2.18
CA ARG A 181 14.51 -7.75 3.49
C ARG A 181 13.74 -8.71 4.39
N ILE A 182 12.43 -8.55 4.52
CA ILE A 182 11.57 -9.43 5.33
C ILE A 182 11.68 -10.89 4.84
N ALA A 183 11.63 -11.10 3.52
CA ALA A 183 11.79 -12.41 2.92
C ALA A 183 13.17 -13.02 3.24
N PHE A 184 14.25 -12.24 3.14
CA PHE A 184 15.60 -12.69 3.47
C PHE A 184 15.74 -13.08 4.94
N GLU A 185 15.24 -12.25 5.86
CA GLU A 185 15.26 -12.54 7.31
C GLU A 185 14.49 -13.83 7.61
N THR A 186 13.33 -14.03 6.96
CA THR A 186 12.51 -15.24 7.10
C THR A 186 13.23 -16.48 6.59
N ILE A 187 13.83 -16.44 5.39
CA ILE A 187 14.54 -17.58 4.79
C ILE A 187 15.80 -17.93 5.60
N SER A 188 16.54 -16.92 6.07
CA SER A 188 17.79 -17.10 6.81
C SER A 188 17.58 -17.69 8.20
N ALA A 189 16.42 -17.45 8.81
CA ALA A 189 16.05 -18.03 10.10
C ALA A 189 15.68 -19.52 10.03
N LEU A 190 15.52 -20.10 8.83
CA LEU A 190 15.11 -21.50 8.68
C LEU A 190 16.28 -22.47 9.01
N PRO A 191 16.07 -23.47 9.89
CA PRO A 191 17.11 -24.41 10.33
C PRO A 191 17.82 -25.18 9.20
N SER A 192 17.10 -25.45 8.10
CA SER A 192 17.61 -26.20 6.95
C SER A 192 18.63 -25.41 6.11
N TYR A 193 18.63 -24.07 6.17
CA TYR A 193 19.53 -23.20 5.41
C TYR A 193 20.75 -22.74 6.21
N ASN A 194 20.68 -22.75 7.55
CA ASN A 194 21.77 -22.33 8.42
C ASN A 194 22.95 -23.34 8.46
N ASN A 195 22.74 -24.57 7.95
CA ASN A 195 23.76 -25.63 7.93
C ASN A 195 24.61 -25.67 6.64
N ALA A 196 24.32 -24.83 5.64
CA ALA A 196 25.06 -24.83 4.36
C ALA A 196 26.22 -23.83 4.30
N SER A 197 26.52 -23.08 5.36
CA SER A 197 27.62 -22.11 5.36
C SER A 197 28.35 -22.04 6.69
N THR A 198 28.73 -23.19 7.24
CA THR A 198 29.99 -23.27 7.99
C THR A 198 30.71 -24.54 7.56
N PRO A 199 31.90 -24.46 6.93
CA PRO A 199 32.79 -25.60 6.88
C PRO A 199 33.25 -25.83 8.32
N LYS A 200 32.50 -26.64 9.08
CA LYS A 200 33.02 -27.26 10.30
C LYS A 200 34.10 -28.23 9.85
N THR A 201 35.33 -27.72 9.73
CA THR A 201 36.52 -28.54 9.91
C THR A 201 36.39 -29.23 11.26
N ALA A 202 35.97 -30.49 11.22
CA ALA A 202 36.08 -31.41 12.32
C ALA A 202 37.58 -31.61 12.59
N PHE A 203 38.16 -30.74 13.41
CA PHE A 203 39.44 -31.02 14.04
C PHE A 203 39.17 -32.00 15.19
N ALA A 204 39.38 -33.29 14.89
CA ALA A 204 39.67 -34.27 15.92
C ALA A 204 40.95 -33.86 16.67
N PRO A 205 41.02 -34.02 18.01
CA PRO A 205 42.24 -33.76 18.74
C PRO A 205 43.22 -34.92 18.50
N SER A 206 44.32 -34.66 17.79
CA SER A 206 45.50 -35.53 17.80
C SER A 206 46.61 -34.90 18.63
N PRO A 207 47.40 -35.70 19.36
CA PRO A 207 48.32 -35.24 20.40
C PRO A 207 49.62 -34.70 19.78
N SER A 208 49.99 -33.48 20.14
CA SER A 208 51.28 -32.89 19.73
C SER A 208 52.42 -33.40 20.60
N ARG A 209 53.33 -34.17 19.99
CA ARG A 209 54.69 -34.46 20.49
C ARG A 209 55.69 -33.70 19.62
N SER A 210 56.45 -32.80 20.25
CA SER A 210 57.83 -32.31 19.94
C SER A 210 58.11 -31.82 18.50
N THR A 211 58.93 -30.83 18.16
CA THR A 211 60.10 -30.20 18.78
C THR A 211 60.61 -29.12 17.79
N HIS A 212 61.25 -28.09 18.34
CA HIS A 212 62.37 -27.32 17.74
C HIS A 212 62.15 -26.18 16.71
N LYS A 213 62.70 -25.03 17.17
CA LYS A 213 63.56 -24.03 16.49
C LYS A 213 62.92 -22.84 15.75
N SER A 214 62.99 -21.70 16.43
CA SER A 214 63.12 -20.32 15.91
C SER A 214 64.42 -20.14 15.07
N PRO A 215 64.67 -19.02 14.36
CA PRO A 215 64.79 -17.67 14.97
C PRO A 215 64.39 -16.43 14.11
N ALA A 216 64.24 -15.31 14.85
CA ALA A 216 64.53 -13.88 14.55
C ALA A 216 63.84 -13.20 13.34
N THR A 217 63.29 -11.98 13.42
CA THR A 217 63.92 -10.68 13.76
C THR A 217 62.76 -9.64 13.87
N ALA A 218 62.51 -8.93 14.99
CA ALA A 218 62.96 -7.55 15.33
C ALA A 218 62.63 -6.48 14.24
N TYR A 219 62.00 -5.30 14.42
CA TYR A 219 61.57 -4.41 15.53
C TYR A 219 60.49 -3.39 14.97
N PRO A 220 59.87 -2.50 15.80
CA PRO A 220 58.70 -1.60 15.55
C PRO A 220 59.14 -0.14 15.18
N PRO A 221 58.44 1.02 15.44
CA PRO A 221 57.08 1.37 15.92
C PRO A 221 56.33 2.56 15.18
N VAL A 222 55.09 2.82 15.65
CA VAL A 222 54.18 4.04 15.73
C VAL A 222 54.91 5.43 15.72
N PRO A 223 54.31 6.67 15.56
CA PRO A 223 52.88 7.12 15.60
C PRO A 223 52.50 8.36 14.68
N PRO A 224 51.31 9.01 14.84
CA PRO A 224 50.72 10.08 13.98
C PRO A 224 51.09 11.50 14.52
N PRO A 225 50.51 12.69 14.13
CA PRO A 225 49.11 13.09 14.41
C PRO A 225 48.51 14.34 13.65
N LEU A 226 47.27 14.76 14.03
CA LEU A 226 46.65 16.13 13.94
C LEU A 226 46.31 16.70 12.53
N GLN A 227 45.31 17.57 12.28
CA GLN A 227 44.27 18.27 13.03
C GLN A 227 43.29 18.90 12.00
N SER A 228 42.03 19.08 12.42
CA SER A 228 41.16 20.26 12.23
C SER A 228 41.21 21.08 10.93
N THR A 229 40.05 21.38 10.33
CA THR A 229 39.51 22.76 10.33
C THR A 229 38.11 22.84 9.70
N SER A 230 37.30 23.64 10.37
CA SER A 230 36.01 24.22 10.01
C SER A 230 36.04 25.07 8.73
N SER A 231 34.92 25.14 8.01
CA SER A 231 34.37 26.42 7.50
C SER A 231 33.00 26.24 6.83
N THR A 232 31.98 26.85 7.42
CA THR A 232 30.86 27.51 6.72
C THR A 232 31.31 28.90 6.26
N PRO A 233 30.75 29.45 5.17
CA PRO A 233 29.76 30.52 5.38
C PRO A 233 28.63 30.62 4.33
N THR A 234 27.45 30.96 4.84
CA THR A 234 26.55 32.09 4.49
C THR A 234 26.60 32.70 3.07
N SER A 235 25.45 32.77 2.36
CA SER A 235 24.68 34.03 2.18
C SER A 235 23.54 33.97 1.12
N SER A 236 22.49 34.70 1.51
CA SER A 236 21.19 35.19 1.01
C SER A 236 20.90 35.65 -0.45
N HIS A 237 19.59 35.93 -0.65
CA HIS A 237 18.88 36.74 -1.68
C HIS A 237 18.57 36.04 -3.03
N ALA A 238 17.41 36.16 -3.70
CA ALA A 238 16.35 37.18 -3.75
C ALA A 238 15.02 36.64 -4.39
N LEU A 239 13.90 37.32 -4.12
CA LEU A 239 12.62 37.26 -4.87
C LEU A 239 12.68 38.18 -6.13
N PRO A 240 11.79 38.03 -7.14
CA PRO A 240 10.59 38.89 -7.13
C PRO A 240 9.30 38.29 -7.72
N GLN A 241 8.27 39.12 -7.57
CA GLN A 241 6.81 39.04 -7.63
C GLN A 241 6.18 39.26 -9.02
N ALA A 242 4.93 38.80 -9.20
CA ALA A 242 3.80 39.33 -10.01
C ALA A 242 2.97 38.15 -10.58
N GLY A 243 1.64 38.10 -10.66
CA GLY A 243 0.53 39.02 -10.40
C GLY A 243 -0.70 38.54 -11.23
N GLY A 244 -1.93 38.81 -10.76
CA GLY A 244 -3.14 38.82 -11.61
C GLY A 244 -4.28 37.86 -11.22
N GLY A 245 -5.33 38.40 -10.60
CA GLY A 245 -6.65 37.76 -10.48
C GLY A 245 -7.65 38.29 -11.52
N PHE A 246 -8.82 37.64 -11.65
CA PHE A 246 -10.04 38.24 -12.21
C PHE A 246 -11.30 37.47 -11.75
N SER A 247 -12.39 38.20 -11.61
CA SER A 247 -13.65 37.86 -10.94
C SER A 247 -14.85 38.01 -11.91
N GLY A 248 -15.78 37.05 -11.93
CA GLY A 248 -17.23 37.12 -12.27
C GLY A 248 -17.68 37.63 -13.67
N PRO A 249 -18.99 37.63 -14.02
CA PRO A 249 -20.20 37.16 -13.29
C PRO A 249 -21.20 36.28 -14.12
N ILE A 250 -22.31 35.89 -13.46
CA ILE A 250 -23.51 35.13 -13.92
C ILE A 250 -24.55 36.09 -14.56
N PRO A 251 -25.55 35.61 -15.34
CA PRO A 251 -26.95 35.70 -14.86
C PRO A 251 -27.90 34.51 -15.22
N GLU A 252 -28.97 34.40 -14.41
CA GLU A 252 -30.09 33.45 -14.38
C GLU A 252 -31.14 33.59 -15.53
N LYS A 253 -31.97 32.54 -15.77
CA LYS A 253 -33.45 32.54 -15.47
C LYS A 253 -34.18 31.20 -15.79
N ILE A 254 -34.63 30.51 -14.72
CA ILE A 254 -35.91 29.83 -14.39
C ILE A 254 -36.87 29.32 -15.53
N ALA A 255 -37.24 28.02 -15.51
CA ALA A 255 -38.62 27.51 -15.24
C ALA A 255 -38.82 25.96 -15.32
N ILE A 256 -39.17 25.34 -14.17
CA ILE A 256 -40.31 24.45 -13.84
C ILE A 256 -40.59 23.11 -14.60
N MET A 257 -40.58 21.99 -13.82
CA MET A 257 -41.22 20.64 -13.95
C MET A 257 -40.92 19.80 -15.21
N ASN A 258 -40.75 18.46 -15.20
CA ASN A 258 -41.21 17.38 -14.32
C ASN A 258 -40.36 16.11 -14.61
N ARG A 259 -40.06 15.32 -13.57
CA ARG A 259 -40.03 13.83 -13.58
C ARG A 259 -39.40 13.10 -14.79
N GLY A 260 -38.15 12.65 -14.64
CA GLY A 260 -37.52 11.71 -15.56
C GLY A 260 -36.19 11.19 -15.04
N ARG A 261 -36.23 10.00 -14.46
CA ARG A 261 -35.11 9.20 -13.96
C ARG A 261 -34.11 8.93 -15.11
N SER A 262 -32.96 9.61 -15.14
CA SER A 262 -31.75 9.16 -15.84
C SER A 262 -30.55 10.05 -15.46
N HIS A 263 -29.70 9.57 -14.55
CA HIS A 263 -28.37 10.15 -14.32
C HIS A 263 -27.38 9.46 -15.26
N SER A 264 -26.94 10.17 -16.29
CA SER A 264 -25.67 9.90 -16.98
C SER A 264 -24.57 10.66 -16.24
N GLU A 265 -23.97 10.01 -15.24
CA GLU A 265 -22.71 10.47 -14.65
C GLU A 265 -21.59 9.62 -15.24
N HIS A 266 -20.63 10.29 -15.89
CA HIS A 266 -19.34 9.71 -16.24
C HIS A 266 -18.66 9.18 -14.98
N SER A 267 -18.90 7.90 -14.72
CA SER A 267 -18.14 7.12 -13.77
C SER A 267 -16.78 6.84 -14.40
N THR A 268 -15.73 7.52 -13.94
CA THR A 268 -14.39 6.93 -13.95
C THR A 268 -14.44 5.74 -13.00
N SER A 269 -14.91 4.61 -13.54
CA SER A 269 -14.85 3.30 -12.91
C SER A 269 -13.40 2.85 -12.90
N THR A 270 -12.65 3.33 -11.91
CA THR A 270 -11.42 2.64 -11.50
C THR A 270 -11.90 1.40 -10.75
N MET A 271 -12.07 0.29 -11.49
CA MET A 271 -12.21 -1.03 -10.89
C MET A 271 -10.91 -1.35 -10.14
N GLN A 272 -10.85 -1.01 -8.86
CA GLN A 272 -9.87 -1.55 -7.94
C GLN A 272 -10.33 -2.94 -7.48
N SER A 273 -10.15 -3.92 -8.37
CA SER A 273 -10.03 -5.31 -7.96
C SER A 273 -8.62 -5.49 -7.41
N PHE A 274 -8.43 -5.24 -6.11
CA PHE A 274 -7.22 -5.67 -5.43
C PHE A 274 -7.38 -7.13 -5.01
N ALA A 275 -6.83 -8.04 -5.81
CA ALA A 275 -6.51 -9.39 -5.34
C ALA A 275 -5.34 -9.28 -4.35
N LEU A 276 -5.65 -9.30 -3.05
CA LEU A 276 -4.68 -9.19 -1.97
C LEU A 276 -4.01 -10.55 -1.69
N ALA A 277 -2.68 -10.52 -1.59
CA ALA A 277 -1.85 -11.55 -0.98
C ALA A 277 -2.39 -11.98 0.41
N PRO A 278 -1.99 -13.15 0.96
CA PRO A 278 -2.37 -13.52 2.32
C PRO A 278 -1.79 -12.50 3.32
N GLN A 279 -2.59 -11.51 3.70
CA GLN A 279 -2.19 -10.52 4.70
C GLN A 279 -1.92 -11.24 6.01
N THR A 280 -0.72 -11.05 6.53
CA THR A 280 -0.38 -11.43 7.91
C THR A 280 -1.37 -10.76 8.88
N SER A 281 -1.68 -11.38 10.02
CA SER A 281 -2.57 -10.78 11.04
C SER A 281 -2.15 -9.36 11.41
N TRP A 282 -0.84 -9.14 11.49
CA TRP A 282 -0.25 -7.83 11.76
C TRP A 282 -0.58 -6.79 10.68
N GLU A 283 -0.53 -7.16 9.40
CA GLU A 283 -0.80 -6.23 8.29
C GLU A 283 -2.28 -5.84 8.23
N ARG A 284 -3.18 -6.79 8.54
CA ARG A 284 -4.62 -6.53 8.73
C ARG A 284 -4.84 -5.54 9.87
N ASP A 285 -4.17 -5.74 11.00
CA ASP A 285 -4.27 -4.85 12.14
C ASP A 285 -3.67 -3.48 11.86
N LEU A 286 -2.56 -3.39 11.12
CA LEU A 286 -1.96 -2.12 10.73
C LEU A 286 -2.91 -1.31 9.83
N GLN A 287 -3.59 -1.98 8.88
CA GLN A 287 -4.61 -1.34 8.06
C GLN A 287 -5.77 -0.83 8.91
N LEU A 288 -6.23 -1.61 9.89
CA LEU A 288 -7.23 -1.19 10.85
C LEU A 288 -6.78 0.04 11.67
N TYR A 289 -5.57 0.01 12.22
CA TYR A 289 -4.98 1.11 12.99
C TYR A 289 -4.91 2.41 12.18
N ASN A 290 -4.48 2.32 10.92
CA ASN A 290 -4.44 3.48 10.04
C ASN A 290 -5.85 4.05 9.79
N HIS A 291 -6.84 3.20 9.57
CA HIS A 291 -8.23 3.64 9.35
C HIS A 291 -8.87 4.21 10.63
N ILE A 292 -8.53 3.70 11.82
CA ILE A 292 -8.97 4.29 13.08
C ILE A 292 -8.36 5.68 13.28
N ASN A 293 -7.09 5.89 12.93
CA ASN A 293 -6.48 7.22 12.93
C ASN A 293 -7.19 8.18 11.96
N ILE A 294 -7.50 7.73 10.74
CA ILE A 294 -8.26 8.53 9.78
C ILE A 294 -9.66 8.85 10.30
N ALA A 295 -10.35 7.87 10.90
CA ALA A 295 -11.69 8.04 11.45
C ALA A 295 -11.73 9.03 12.61
N THR A 296 -10.82 8.90 13.59
CA THR A 296 -10.72 9.83 14.72
C THR A 296 -10.36 11.25 14.27
N ALA A 297 -9.46 11.41 13.30
CA ALA A 297 -9.15 12.71 12.71
C ALA A 297 -10.37 13.32 11.98
N ALA A 298 -11.12 12.52 11.22
CA ALA A 298 -12.34 12.97 10.55
C ALA A 298 -13.42 13.42 11.55
N VAL A 299 -13.56 12.71 12.67
CA VAL A 299 -14.50 13.08 13.75
C VAL A 299 -14.07 14.39 14.41
N LEU A 300 -12.80 14.56 14.75
CA LEU A 300 -12.30 15.80 15.34
C LEU A 300 -12.50 17.00 14.41
N ASN A 301 -12.27 16.83 13.10
CA ASN A 301 -12.57 17.87 12.13
C ASN A 301 -14.08 18.21 12.09
N VAL A 302 -14.97 17.23 12.18
CA VAL A 302 -16.42 17.48 12.25
C VAL A 302 -16.80 18.18 13.56
N VAL A 303 -16.18 17.82 14.67
CA VAL A 303 -16.34 18.49 15.96
C VAL A 303 -15.97 19.97 15.84
N ASP A 304 -14.82 20.28 15.23
CA ASP A 304 -14.37 21.65 15.02
C ASP A 304 -15.35 22.43 14.13
N LEU A 305 -15.79 21.82 13.01
CA LEU A 305 -16.78 22.43 12.12
C LEU A 305 -18.13 22.68 12.82
N LEU A 306 -18.57 21.77 13.69
CA LEU A 306 -19.79 21.92 14.49
C LEU A 306 -19.62 23.02 15.53
N ASN A 307 -18.50 23.08 16.25
CA ASN A 307 -18.22 24.15 17.22
C ASN A 307 -18.19 25.52 16.53
N SER A 308 -17.50 25.66 15.40
CA SER A 308 -17.53 26.91 14.61
C SER A 308 -18.94 27.25 14.11
N CYS A 309 -19.73 26.25 13.75
CA CYS A 309 -21.13 26.46 13.39
C CYS A 309 -21.95 26.99 14.57
N PHE A 310 -21.69 26.52 15.79
CA PHE A 310 -22.39 26.96 17.00
C PHE A 310 -21.98 28.37 17.44
N GLU A 311 -20.72 28.75 17.24
CA GLU A 311 -20.23 30.10 17.53
C GLU A 311 -20.79 31.15 16.55
N HIS A 312 -20.89 30.80 15.26
CA HIS A 312 -21.32 31.74 14.22
C HIS A 312 -22.82 31.70 13.91
N SER A 313 -23.54 30.69 14.38
CA SER A 313 -24.98 30.56 14.24
C SER A 313 -25.59 30.20 15.60
N PRO A 314 -25.65 31.18 16.54
CA PRO A 314 -26.32 30.97 17.82
C PRO A 314 -27.80 30.64 17.60
N LEU A 315 -28.44 30.07 18.61
CA LEU A 315 -29.86 29.69 18.54
C LEU A 315 -30.72 30.85 17.97
N PRO A 316 -31.68 30.55 17.08
CA PRO A 316 -32.66 31.55 16.64
C PRO A 316 -33.40 32.10 17.86
N ASP A 317 -33.52 33.43 17.94
CA ASP A 317 -34.30 34.09 18.99
C ASP A 317 -35.77 33.61 18.90
N GLY A 318 -36.27 33.01 19.98
CA GLY A 318 -37.62 32.40 20.01
C GLY A 318 -37.70 30.93 19.59
N ALA A 319 -36.57 30.21 19.52
CA ALA A 319 -36.59 28.79 19.19
C ALA A 319 -37.44 27.95 20.18
N PRO A 320 -38.13 26.90 19.71
CA PRO A 320 -38.89 26.01 20.59
C PRO A 320 -38.01 25.41 21.69
N ALA A 321 -38.51 25.33 22.93
CA ALA A 321 -37.75 24.76 24.06
C ALA A 321 -37.22 23.33 23.79
N ALA A 322 -37.95 22.55 22.97
CA ALA A 322 -37.53 21.23 22.51
C ALA A 322 -36.31 21.27 21.57
N PHE A 323 -36.19 22.30 20.73
CA PHE A 323 -35.00 22.53 19.89
C PHE A 323 -33.81 22.91 20.75
N GLU A 324 -33.99 23.85 21.68
CA GLU A 324 -32.92 24.31 22.56
C GLU A 324 -32.33 23.17 23.39
N LYS A 325 -33.19 22.30 23.93
CA LYS A 325 -32.76 21.09 24.62
C LYS A 325 -31.92 20.19 23.70
N ARG A 326 -32.41 19.88 22.49
CA ARG A 326 -31.69 19.04 21.52
C ARG A 326 -30.36 19.64 21.07
N PHE A 327 -30.30 20.96 20.95
CA PHE A 327 -29.10 21.69 20.57
C PHE A 327 -28.04 21.62 21.68
N LYS A 328 -28.44 21.82 22.94
CA LYS A 328 -27.55 21.63 24.10
C LYS A 328 -27.09 20.18 24.23
N ASP A 329 -27.98 19.22 24.02
CA ASP A 329 -27.64 17.79 24.02
C ASP A 329 -26.65 17.45 22.89
N LEU A 330 -26.83 18.04 21.71
CA LEU A 330 -25.90 17.91 20.60
C LEU A 330 -24.51 18.45 20.96
N LEU A 331 -24.41 19.65 21.54
CA LEU A 331 -23.13 20.21 21.95
C LEU A 331 -22.40 19.29 22.96
N ARG A 332 -23.13 18.75 23.94
CA ARG A 332 -22.59 17.78 24.90
C ARG A 332 -22.09 16.52 24.19
N GLN A 333 -22.85 16.02 23.22
CA GLN A 333 -22.49 14.81 22.49
C GLN A 333 -21.30 15.01 21.55
N VAL A 334 -21.16 16.19 20.95
CA VAL A 334 -20.00 16.59 20.13
C VAL A 334 -18.72 16.57 20.98
N GLN A 335 -18.76 17.13 22.18
CA GLN A 335 -17.61 17.10 23.10
C GLN A 335 -17.29 15.67 23.56
N HIS A 336 -18.32 14.88 23.91
CA HIS A 336 -18.14 13.48 24.26
C HIS A 336 -17.49 12.66 23.12
N ALA A 337 -17.89 12.87 21.87
CA ALA A 337 -17.28 12.22 20.71
C ALA A 337 -15.81 12.64 20.50
N ALA A 338 -15.49 13.91 20.77
CA ALA A 338 -14.11 14.41 20.72
C ALA A 338 -13.22 13.75 21.79
N ASP A 339 -13.71 13.64 23.03
CA ASP A 339 -13.00 13.01 24.13
C ASP A 339 -12.74 11.52 23.86
N MET A 340 -13.76 10.80 23.39
CA MET A 340 -13.59 9.39 23.01
C MET A 340 -12.61 9.21 21.84
N SER A 341 -12.62 10.13 20.87
CA SER A 341 -11.67 10.10 19.74
C SER A 341 -10.23 10.31 20.19
N ARG A 342 -9.97 11.27 21.08
CA ARG A 342 -8.64 11.53 21.65
C ARG A 342 -8.17 10.36 22.53
N ARG A 343 -9.06 9.82 23.35
CA ARG A 343 -8.78 8.64 24.18
C ARG A 343 -8.38 7.44 23.32
N LEU A 344 -9.14 7.17 22.25
CA LEU A 344 -8.82 6.11 21.31
C LEU A 344 -7.47 6.32 20.61
N GLN A 345 -7.15 7.55 20.20
CA GLN A 345 -5.83 7.88 19.63
C GLN A 345 -4.68 7.56 20.60
N ASN A 346 -4.83 7.91 21.88
CA ASN A 346 -3.83 7.60 22.91
C ASN A 346 -3.68 6.09 23.13
N THR A 347 -4.79 5.36 23.21
CA THR A 347 -4.77 3.90 23.37
C THR A 347 -4.17 3.22 22.13
N LEU A 348 -4.48 3.71 20.93
CA LEU A 348 -3.90 3.23 19.68
C LEU A 348 -2.38 3.44 19.65
N GLN A 349 -1.88 4.61 20.03
CA GLN A 349 -0.44 4.86 20.14
C GLN A 349 0.23 3.91 21.13
N THR A 350 -0.43 3.63 22.26
CA THR A 350 0.06 2.69 23.27
C THR A 350 0.17 1.27 22.71
N VAL A 351 -0.84 0.79 21.97
CA VAL A 351 -0.86 -0.54 21.33
C VAL A 351 0.22 -0.67 20.25
N ILE A 352 0.41 0.38 19.43
CA ILE A 352 1.45 0.39 18.40
C ILE A 352 2.84 0.40 19.05
N ALA A 353 3.03 1.18 20.12
CA ALA A 353 4.29 1.23 20.85
C ALA A 353 4.62 -0.10 21.54
N SER A 354 3.63 -0.73 22.20
CA SER A 354 3.84 -2.02 22.90
C SER A 354 4.19 -3.15 21.92
N ARG A 355 3.56 -3.20 20.74
CA ARG A 355 3.91 -4.17 19.69
C ARG A 355 5.31 -3.96 19.10
N SER A 356 5.86 -2.75 19.19
CA SER A 356 7.21 -2.45 18.69
C SER A 356 8.32 -2.85 19.68
N THR A 357 8.00 -3.03 20.96
CA THR A 357 8.97 -3.31 22.04
C THR A 357 9.07 -4.79 22.44
N ASP A 358 8.10 -5.63 22.08
CA ASP A 358 8.02 -7.05 22.50
C ASP A 358 8.98 -8.02 21.76
N GLY A 359 10.10 -7.51 21.22
CA GLY A 359 11.18 -8.35 20.66
C GLY A 359 12.01 -9.10 21.71
N ASN A 360 11.65 -9.04 23.00
CA ASN A 360 12.36 -9.69 24.10
C ASN A 360 11.40 -10.60 24.88
N GLU A 361 11.56 -11.92 24.70
CA GLU A 361 10.81 -12.98 25.40
C GLU A 361 10.96 -12.85 26.92
N SER A 362 10.04 -12.16 27.62
CA SER A 362 9.61 -12.53 28.99
C SER A 362 8.52 -11.60 29.53
N SER A 363 7.27 -11.73 29.07
CA SER A 363 6.07 -11.66 29.93
C SER A 363 4.81 -11.95 29.11
N VAL A 364 4.03 -12.97 29.52
CA VAL A 364 2.92 -13.54 28.73
C VAL A 364 1.55 -12.91 29.06
N ALA A 365 1.51 -11.82 29.85
CA ALA A 365 0.26 -11.20 30.31
C ALA A 365 -0.14 -9.81 29.73
N PRO A 366 0.75 -8.95 29.18
CA PRO A 366 0.37 -7.56 28.86
C PRO A 366 -0.45 -7.38 27.57
N ASN A 367 -0.35 -8.28 26.59
CA ASN A 367 -0.96 -8.05 25.27
C ASN A 367 -2.50 -8.11 25.28
N LYS A 368 -3.11 -8.93 26.16
CA LYS A 368 -4.58 -9.09 26.24
C LYS A 368 -5.27 -7.89 26.88
N GLU A 369 -4.67 -7.28 27.89
CA GLU A 369 -5.24 -6.13 28.58
C GLU A 369 -5.22 -4.88 27.68
N HIS A 370 -4.12 -4.65 26.97
CA HIS A 370 -4.02 -3.58 25.97
C HIS A 370 -5.02 -3.80 24.81
N SER A 371 -5.20 -5.04 24.36
CA SER A 371 -6.15 -5.38 23.30
C SER A 371 -7.60 -5.21 23.72
N ARG A 372 -7.96 -5.61 24.96
CA ARG A 372 -9.28 -5.35 25.54
C ARG A 372 -9.56 -3.86 25.64
N LYS A 373 -8.65 -3.09 26.24
CA LYS A 373 -8.79 -1.64 26.40
C LYS A 373 -8.96 -0.95 25.04
N PHE A 374 -8.19 -1.37 24.05
CA PHE A 374 -8.30 -0.85 22.68
C PHE A 374 -9.66 -1.13 22.04
N TRP A 375 -10.18 -2.35 22.22
CA TRP A 375 -11.54 -2.68 21.77
C TRP A 375 -12.60 -1.85 22.50
N GLU A 376 -12.53 -1.73 23.83
CA GLU A 376 -13.47 -0.93 24.62
C GLU A 376 -13.50 0.53 24.15
N ASP A 377 -12.31 1.14 23.97
CA ASP A 377 -12.18 2.52 23.52
C ASP A 377 -12.68 2.69 22.06
N THR A 378 -12.44 1.70 21.19
CA THR A 378 -12.94 1.72 19.81
C THR A 378 -14.46 1.67 19.78
N ASN A 379 -15.05 0.72 20.52
CA ASN A 379 -16.50 0.55 20.59
C ASN A 379 -17.18 1.78 21.20
N ALA A 380 -16.63 2.32 22.30
CA ALA A 380 -17.14 3.55 22.92
C ALA A 380 -17.08 4.75 21.96
N CYS A 381 -16.00 4.89 21.19
CA CYS A 381 -15.86 5.94 20.19
C CYS A 381 -16.91 5.81 19.06
N LEU A 382 -17.09 4.61 18.50
CA LEU A 382 -18.08 4.38 17.44
C LEU A 382 -19.51 4.67 17.93
N LEU A 383 -19.87 4.22 19.14
CA LEU A 383 -21.17 4.54 19.74
C LEU A 383 -21.35 6.05 19.97
N ALA A 384 -20.30 6.75 20.40
CA ALA A 384 -20.33 8.20 20.56
C ALA A 384 -20.56 8.92 19.22
N ILE A 385 -19.95 8.45 18.14
CA ILE A 385 -20.14 8.98 16.77
C ILE A 385 -21.57 8.76 16.30
N VAL A 386 -22.12 7.55 16.48
CA VAL A 386 -23.50 7.23 16.09
C VAL A 386 -24.50 8.12 16.84
N SER A 387 -24.30 8.30 18.15
CA SER A 387 -25.13 9.20 18.97
C SER A 387 -25.03 10.66 18.49
N MET A 388 -23.82 11.15 18.22
CA MET A 388 -23.59 12.49 17.66
C MET A 388 -24.34 12.66 16.32
N MET A 389 -24.15 11.74 15.38
CA MET A 389 -24.80 11.77 14.07
C MET A 389 -26.33 11.73 14.18
N THR A 390 -26.88 10.98 15.14
CA THR A 390 -28.32 10.87 15.37
C THR A 390 -28.89 12.20 15.86
N LEU A 391 -28.21 12.87 16.79
CA LEU A 391 -28.61 14.21 17.26
C LEU A 391 -28.46 15.26 16.16
N VAL A 392 -27.39 15.23 15.37
CA VAL A 392 -27.23 16.12 14.21
C VAL A 392 -28.40 15.97 13.25
N LYS A 393 -28.80 14.73 12.92
CA LYS A 393 -29.98 14.49 12.08
C LYS A 393 -31.25 15.03 12.72
N ALA A 394 -31.46 14.80 14.02
CA ALA A 394 -32.65 15.27 14.74
C ALA A 394 -32.75 16.80 14.81
N VAL A 395 -31.62 17.51 14.81
CA VAL A 395 -31.53 18.97 14.74
C VAL A 395 -31.77 19.44 13.29
N ALA A 396 -31.20 18.75 12.30
CA ALA A 396 -31.33 19.09 10.88
C ALA A 396 -32.74 18.87 10.30
N THR A 397 -33.57 18.03 10.93
CA THR A 397 -34.96 17.78 10.51
C THR A 397 -35.95 18.86 10.98
N GLN A 398 -35.51 19.83 11.77
CA GLN A 398 -36.38 20.96 12.14
C GLN A 398 -36.44 21.96 10.99
N GLU A 399 -37.64 22.47 10.70
CA GLU A 399 -38.00 23.14 9.43
C GLU A 399 -37.15 24.38 9.10
N ASP A 400 -36.45 24.95 10.09
CA ASP A 400 -35.68 26.19 9.92
C ASP A 400 -34.16 26.07 10.17
N TYR A 401 -33.64 24.87 10.46
CA TYR A 401 -32.21 24.70 10.78
C TYR A 401 -31.47 23.81 9.79
N SER A 402 -30.59 24.41 8.99
CA SER A 402 -29.71 23.68 8.07
C SER A 402 -28.25 23.89 8.41
N PHE A 403 -27.55 22.79 8.70
CA PHE A 403 -26.10 22.81 8.85
C PHE A 403 -25.37 23.29 7.58
N PRO A 404 -24.21 23.95 7.73
CA PRO A 404 -23.32 24.28 6.63
C PRO A 404 -22.97 23.07 5.77
N LYS A 405 -22.69 23.31 4.47
CA LYS A 405 -22.29 22.24 3.53
C LYS A 405 -21.03 21.50 4.00
N SER A 406 -20.08 22.21 4.61
CA SER A 406 -18.86 21.64 5.19
C SER A 406 -19.16 20.62 6.29
N VAL A 407 -20.08 20.92 7.21
CA VAL A 407 -20.54 20.00 8.26
C VAL A 407 -21.18 18.76 7.64
N LYS A 408 -22.08 18.94 6.65
CA LYS A 408 -22.75 17.81 5.96
C LYS A 408 -21.73 16.92 5.23
N GLN A 409 -20.75 17.50 4.56
CA GLN A 409 -19.66 16.77 3.90
C GLN A 409 -18.78 16.04 4.90
N GLY A 410 -18.43 16.68 6.00
CA GLY A 410 -17.66 16.06 7.08
C GLY A 410 -18.37 14.85 7.69
N LEU A 411 -19.68 14.96 7.96
CA LEU A 411 -20.49 13.84 8.46
C LEU A 411 -20.58 12.68 7.46
N SER A 412 -20.69 12.98 6.16
CA SER A 412 -20.64 11.96 5.11
C SER A 412 -19.30 11.23 5.11
N GLN A 413 -18.19 11.97 5.24
CA GLN A 413 -16.86 11.38 5.36
C GLN A 413 -16.74 10.51 6.61
N VAL A 414 -17.19 10.98 7.78
CA VAL A 414 -17.20 10.21 9.03
C VAL A 414 -17.96 8.89 8.85
N THR A 415 -19.14 8.93 8.20
CA THR A 415 -19.93 7.71 7.91
C THR A 415 -19.15 6.71 7.05
N ARG A 416 -18.46 7.19 6.01
CA ARG A 416 -17.69 6.34 5.10
C ARG A 416 -16.52 5.67 5.82
N VAL A 417 -15.76 6.45 6.60
CA VAL A 417 -14.58 5.92 7.28
C VAL A 417 -14.93 5.03 8.47
N THR A 418 -16.03 5.27 9.19
CA THR A 418 -16.47 4.36 10.26
C THR A 418 -17.02 3.04 9.73
N ALA A 419 -17.70 3.04 8.57
CA ALA A 419 -18.09 1.81 7.90
C ALA A 419 -16.87 0.98 7.48
N GLU A 420 -15.81 1.64 7.01
CA GLU A 420 -14.56 0.97 6.65
C GLU A 420 -13.83 0.42 7.89
N VAL A 421 -13.83 1.14 9.01
CA VAL A 421 -13.32 0.64 10.30
C VAL A 421 -14.05 -0.63 10.71
N ALA A 422 -15.40 -0.66 10.65
CA ALA A 422 -16.17 -1.85 10.98
C ALA A 422 -15.82 -3.05 10.06
N ARG A 423 -15.66 -2.79 8.75
CA ARG A 423 -15.26 -3.80 7.75
C ARG A 423 -13.85 -4.35 7.99
N LEU A 424 -12.91 -3.49 8.36
CA LEU A 424 -11.54 -3.91 8.67
C LEU A 424 -11.48 -4.64 10.01
N TRP A 425 -12.29 -4.22 10.98
CA TRP A 425 -12.38 -4.85 12.29
C TRP A 425 -12.81 -6.31 12.20
N SER A 426 -13.82 -6.62 11.39
CA SER A 426 -14.29 -8.00 11.19
C SER A 426 -13.21 -8.94 10.62
N ASN A 427 -12.19 -8.37 10.00
CA ASN A 427 -11.05 -9.09 9.42
C ASN A 427 -9.77 -8.91 10.23
N SER A 428 -9.82 -8.37 11.45
CA SER A 428 -8.63 -8.12 12.29
C SER A 428 -8.35 -9.27 13.26
N SER A 429 -7.17 -9.28 13.89
CA SER A 429 -6.86 -10.26 14.94
C SER A 429 -7.80 -10.13 16.14
N PHE A 430 -8.35 -8.93 16.39
CA PHE A 430 -9.28 -8.69 17.49
C PHE A 430 -10.59 -9.46 17.33
N ALA A 431 -11.11 -9.58 16.10
CA ALA A 431 -12.30 -10.38 15.82
C ALA A 431 -12.02 -11.88 16.02
N GLU A 432 -10.82 -12.35 15.65
CA GLU A 432 -10.38 -13.74 15.89
C GLU A 432 -10.27 -14.05 17.40
N GLU A 433 -9.93 -13.05 18.20
CA GLU A 433 -9.87 -13.12 19.67
C GLU A 433 -11.24 -12.94 20.36
N GLY A 434 -12.32 -12.74 19.60
CA GLY A 434 -13.69 -12.64 20.10
C GLY A 434 -14.14 -11.22 20.49
N TYR A 435 -13.36 -10.19 20.14
CA TYR A 435 -13.73 -8.78 20.35
C TYR A 435 -14.55 -8.27 19.16
N TYR A 436 -15.87 -8.39 19.24
CA TYR A 436 -16.78 -7.90 18.20
C TYR A 436 -17.25 -6.47 18.50
N LEU A 437 -17.38 -5.64 17.47
CA LEU A 437 -18.01 -4.32 17.58
C LEU A 437 -19.53 -4.49 17.58
N GLY A 438 -20.22 -3.71 18.42
CA GLY A 438 -21.68 -3.77 18.62
C GLY A 438 -22.47 -2.75 17.81
#